data_AF-A0A389M5K5-F1
#
_entry.id   AF-A0A389M5K5-F1
#
_cell.length_a   1.000
_cell.length_b   1.000
_cell.length_c   1.000
_cell.angle_alpha   90.00
_cell.angle_beta   90.00
_cell.angle_gamma   90.00
#
_symmetry.space_group_name_H-M   'P 1'
#
loop_
_entity.id
_entity.type
_entity.pdbx_description
1 polymer ?
#
loop_
_entity_poly.entity_id
_entity_poly.type
_entity_poly.pdbx_seq_one_letter_code
_entity_poly.pdbx_strand_id
1 'polypeptide(L)'
;MALFDQLSEKIARQASSVGSRRSFIKKLGAAIVGATIPVLPIARGDALKGSESAASGLKEEGDPLSCEYWRYCGVDGFLCSCCGGNVTTCPPGTEMSPLTWVGSCLNPTDGKKYLISYNDCCGATSCGVCLCGRNDDDLPMYRADKNNDINWCLGTGSIVYNCTTALVIGISLDESK
;
A
#
# COMPACT_ATOMS: atom_id res chain seq x y z
N MET A 1 4.91 -54.33 53.04
CA MET A 1 4.24 -54.23 51.72
C MET A 1 2.86 -53.55 51.77
N ALA A 2 2.40 -52.97 52.90
CA ALA A 2 1.08 -52.31 52.97
C ALA A 2 1.11 -50.80 52.68
N LEU A 3 2.26 -50.14 52.82
CA LEU A 3 2.42 -48.68 52.62
C LEU A 3 2.36 -48.27 51.15
N PHE A 4 2.97 -49.07 50.27
CA PHE A 4 2.90 -48.83 48.83
C PHE A 4 1.47 -48.98 48.34
N ASP A 5 0.75 -50.01 48.82
CA ASP A 5 -0.62 -50.29 48.41
C ASP A 5 -1.58 -49.18 48.84
N GLN A 6 -1.44 -48.67 50.07
CA GLN A 6 -2.19 -47.51 50.56
C GLN A 6 -1.85 -46.21 49.83
N LEU A 7 -0.59 -46.04 49.40
CA LEU A 7 -0.17 -44.87 48.63
C LEU A 7 -0.76 -44.91 47.22
N SER A 8 -0.70 -46.06 46.56
CA SER A 8 -1.35 -46.26 45.25
C SER A 8 -2.86 -46.12 45.33
N GLU A 9 -3.51 -46.59 46.40
CA GLU A 9 -4.95 -46.42 46.60
C GLU A 9 -5.32 -44.95 46.78
N LYS A 10 -4.55 -44.20 47.58
CA LYS A 10 -4.76 -42.74 47.74
C LYS A 10 -4.59 -42.00 46.42
N ILE A 11 -3.53 -42.30 45.67
CA ILE A 11 -3.28 -41.67 44.35
C ILE A 11 -4.40 -42.00 43.36
N ALA A 12 -4.87 -43.26 43.33
CA ALA A 12 -5.96 -43.68 42.45
C ALA A 12 -7.30 -43.00 42.81
N ARG A 13 -7.63 -42.89 44.11
CA ARG A 13 -8.84 -42.19 44.59
C ARG A 13 -8.77 -40.67 44.39
N GLN A 14 -7.58 -40.08 44.40
CA GLN A 14 -7.40 -38.65 44.16
C GLN A 14 -7.42 -38.31 42.65
N ALA A 15 -6.91 -39.21 41.81
CA ALA A 15 -7.02 -39.10 40.36
C ALA A 15 -8.48 -39.20 39.87
N SER A 16 -9.31 -40.03 40.53
CA SER A 16 -10.74 -40.14 40.18
C SER A 16 -11.58 -38.95 40.66
N SER A 17 -11.18 -38.25 41.73
CA SER A 17 -11.93 -37.11 42.29
C SER A 17 -11.55 -35.74 41.71
N VAL A 18 -10.40 -35.61 41.03
CA VAL A 18 -9.90 -34.31 40.51
C VAL A 18 -9.77 -34.30 38.97
N GLY A 19 -10.37 -35.28 38.28
CA GLY A 19 -10.38 -35.40 36.81
C GLY A 19 -11.32 -34.42 36.09
N SER A 20 -11.30 -33.13 36.42
CA SER A 20 -12.05 -32.13 35.65
C SER A 20 -11.31 -31.84 34.34
N ARG A 21 -11.71 -32.54 33.27
CA ARG A 21 -11.24 -32.30 31.88
C ARG A 21 -11.28 -30.82 31.48
N ARG A 22 -12.17 -30.04 32.09
CA ARG A 22 -12.31 -28.59 31.90
C ARG A 22 -11.12 -27.78 32.45
N SER A 23 -10.46 -28.23 33.50
CA SER A 23 -9.31 -27.52 34.09
C SER A 23 -8.04 -27.71 33.25
N PHE A 24 -7.84 -28.90 32.69
CA PHE A 24 -6.72 -29.17 31.78
C PHE A 24 -6.83 -28.37 30.48
N ILE A 25 -8.01 -28.36 29.84
CA ILE A 25 -8.25 -27.58 28.61
C ILE A 25 -8.05 -26.08 28.85
N LYS A 26 -8.50 -25.55 30.00
CA LYS A 26 -8.29 -24.15 30.37
C LYS A 26 -6.80 -23.80 30.52
N LYS A 27 -6.02 -24.64 31.19
CA LYS A 27 -4.57 -24.41 31.37
C LYS A 27 -3.80 -24.54 30.06
N LEU A 28 -4.15 -25.51 29.22
CA LEU A 28 -3.53 -25.69 27.90
C LEU A 28 -3.87 -24.53 26.95
N GLY A 29 -5.13 -24.08 26.92
CA GLY A 29 -5.55 -22.95 26.09
C GLY A 29 -4.89 -21.62 26.49
N ALA A 30 -4.74 -21.37 27.79
CA ALA A 30 -4.05 -20.17 28.29
C ALA A 30 -2.57 -20.11 27.88
N ALA A 31 -1.89 -21.27 27.79
CA ALA A 31 -0.49 -21.32 27.37
C ALA A 31 -0.30 -21.05 25.86
N ILE A 32 -1.28 -21.40 25.01
CA ILE A 32 -1.18 -21.24 23.55
C ILE A 32 -1.44 -19.80 23.11
N VAL A 33 -2.39 -19.10 23.74
CA VAL A 33 -2.81 -17.76 23.30
C VAL A 33 -1.81 -16.65 23.67
N GLY A 34 -0.89 -16.91 24.62
CA GLY A 34 0.12 -15.93 25.06
C GLY A 34 1.24 -15.62 24.05
N ALA A 35 1.38 -16.39 22.97
CA ALA A 35 2.49 -16.27 22.02
C ALA A 35 2.16 -15.49 20.72
N THR A 36 0.95 -14.93 20.60
CA THR A 36 0.52 -14.24 19.37
C THR A 36 0.16 -12.78 19.64
N ILE A 37 1.13 -12.00 20.12
CA ILE A 37 1.09 -10.56 19.88
C ILE A 37 1.40 -10.40 18.38
N PRO A 38 0.48 -9.88 17.54
CA PRO A 38 0.81 -9.59 16.16
C PRO A 38 1.72 -8.36 16.15
N VAL A 39 3.02 -8.60 16.31
CA VAL A 39 4.07 -7.58 16.14
C VAL A 39 4.36 -7.46 14.65
N LEU A 40 3.34 -7.15 13.85
CA LEU A 40 3.58 -6.60 12.53
C LEU A 40 3.65 -5.08 12.73
N PRO A 41 4.84 -4.48 12.90
CA PRO A 41 4.96 -3.05 12.77
C PRO A 41 4.67 -2.74 11.31
N ILE A 42 3.44 -2.34 11.03
CA ILE A 42 3.11 -1.82 9.71
C ILE A 42 3.66 -0.39 9.64
N ALA A 43 4.98 -0.26 9.52
CA ALA A 43 5.62 0.99 9.15
C ALA A 43 5.37 1.23 7.66
N ARG A 44 4.15 1.69 7.31
CA ARG A 44 3.71 1.95 5.92
C ARG A 44 4.47 3.09 5.21
N GLY A 45 5.49 3.70 5.83
CA GLY A 45 6.16 4.90 5.32
C GLY A 45 7.55 4.69 4.70
N ASP A 46 8.26 3.61 5.01
CA ASP A 46 9.67 3.46 4.59
C ASP A 46 9.85 2.77 3.22
N ALA A 47 8.82 2.11 2.70
CA ALA A 47 8.89 1.42 1.41
C ALA A 47 9.03 2.37 0.20
N LEU A 48 8.68 3.64 0.35
CA LEU A 48 8.79 4.66 -0.71
C LEU A 48 10.23 5.14 -0.95
N LYS A 49 11.16 4.87 -0.02
CA LYS A 49 12.59 5.20 -0.21
C LYS A 49 13.27 4.39 -1.33
N GLY A 50 12.63 3.34 -1.85
CA GLY A 50 13.14 2.54 -2.97
C GLY A 50 13.08 3.23 -4.34
N SER A 51 12.25 4.28 -4.51
CA SER A 51 12.02 4.93 -5.81
C SER A 51 13.24 5.70 -6.35
N GLU A 52 14.18 6.12 -5.50
CA GLU A 52 15.39 6.85 -5.93
C GLU A 52 16.26 6.04 -6.92
N SER A 53 16.23 4.71 -6.81
CA SER A 53 17.04 3.83 -7.66
C SER A 53 16.50 3.65 -9.09
N ALA A 54 15.19 3.78 -9.31
CA ALA A 54 14.59 3.73 -10.65
C ALA A 54 14.78 5.05 -11.43
N ALA A 55 15.09 6.15 -10.73
CA ALA A 55 15.29 7.46 -11.33
C ALA A 55 16.71 7.70 -11.88
N SER A 56 17.68 6.86 -11.51
CA SER A 56 19.08 7.04 -11.86
C SER A 56 19.31 6.82 -13.36
N GLY A 57 19.51 7.90 -14.12
CA GLY A 57 19.73 7.86 -15.57
C GLY A 57 18.46 7.98 -16.43
N LEU A 58 17.29 8.28 -15.84
CA LEU A 58 16.10 8.66 -16.60
C LEU A 58 16.36 9.98 -17.34
N LYS A 59 16.08 9.99 -18.64
CA LYS A 59 16.12 11.22 -19.43
C LYS A 59 14.72 11.80 -19.52
N GLU A 60 14.53 12.94 -18.89
CA GLU A 60 13.26 13.69 -18.87
C GLU A 60 13.21 14.72 -20.00
N GLU A 61 12.06 14.79 -20.68
CA GLU A 61 11.75 15.81 -21.69
C GLU A 61 10.27 16.18 -21.61
N GLY A 62 9.93 17.40 -22.01
CA GLY A 62 8.58 17.95 -22.00
C GLY A 62 8.29 18.90 -20.82
N ASP A 63 7.10 19.49 -20.84
CA ASP A 63 6.65 20.45 -19.82
C ASP A 63 5.81 19.74 -18.74
N PRO A 64 6.29 19.63 -17.48
CA PRO A 64 5.56 18.98 -16.39
C PRO A 64 4.28 19.73 -15.94
N LEU A 65 3.96 20.88 -16.52
CA LEU A 65 2.70 21.59 -16.32
C LEU A 65 1.66 21.28 -17.41
N SER A 66 2.04 20.53 -18.44
CA SER A 66 1.17 20.13 -19.54
C SER A 66 0.64 18.71 -19.34
N CYS A 67 -0.63 18.47 -19.66
CA CYS A 67 -1.22 17.12 -19.70
C CYS A 67 -0.54 16.20 -20.75
N GLU A 68 0.20 16.79 -21.70
CA GLU A 68 0.96 16.04 -22.72
C GLU A 68 2.31 15.53 -22.22
N TYR A 69 2.71 15.90 -20.99
CA TYR A 69 3.92 15.34 -20.39
C TYR A 69 3.81 13.83 -20.29
N TRP A 70 4.87 13.14 -20.72
CA TRP A 70 4.82 11.70 -21.01
C TRP A 70 4.43 10.85 -19.79
N ARG A 71 4.77 11.30 -18.57
CA ARG A 71 4.41 10.60 -17.32
C ARG A 71 2.93 10.68 -16.97
N TYR A 72 2.13 11.47 -17.68
CA TYR A 72 0.71 11.68 -17.39
C TYR A 72 -0.22 10.87 -18.30
N CYS A 73 0.26 9.81 -18.95
CA CYS A 73 -0.53 9.01 -19.90
C CYS A 73 -1.80 8.37 -19.30
N GLY A 74 -1.85 8.23 -17.98
CA GLY A 74 -2.95 7.63 -17.21
C GLY A 74 -3.43 8.52 -16.05
N VAL A 75 -3.10 9.82 -16.06
CA VAL A 75 -3.49 10.73 -14.96
C VAL A 75 -4.97 11.10 -15.06
N ASP A 76 -5.66 11.17 -13.92
CA ASP A 76 -6.97 11.80 -13.80
C ASP A 76 -6.97 12.77 -12.61
N GLY A 77 -7.45 13.99 -12.82
CA GLY A 77 -7.50 15.06 -11.83
C GLY A 77 -6.46 16.18 -12.05
N PHE A 78 -6.03 16.82 -10.97
CA PHE A 78 -5.17 18.02 -11.03
C PHE A 78 -3.69 17.66 -10.91
N LEU A 79 -2.82 18.27 -11.71
CA LEU A 79 -1.37 18.04 -11.61
C LEU A 79 -0.79 18.73 -10.36
N CYS A 80 -0.13 17.97 -9.47
CA CYS A 80 0.49 18.56 -8.27
C CYS A 80 1.60 19.58 -8.57
N SER A 81 2.21 19.51 -9.75
CA SER A 81 3.19 20.50 -10.25
C SER A 81 2.61 21.91 -10.36
N CYS A 82 1.28 22.06 -10.51
CA CYS A 82 0.59 23.35 -10.54
C CYS A 82 0.11 23.82 -9.16
N CYS A 83 0.30 23.02 -8.11
CA CYS A 83 -0.35 23.18 -6.81
C CYS A 83 0.65 23.47 -5.67
N GLY A 84 1.90 23.81 -5.99
CA GLY A 84 2.99 23.98 -5.01
C GLY A 84 3.72 22.69 -4.65
N GLY A 85 3.37 21.57 -5.29
CA GLY A 85 4.17 20.35 -5.32
C GLY A 85 5.08 20.31 -6.56
N ASN A 86 5.52 19.11 -6.93
CA ASN A 86 6.16 18.84 -8.22
C ASN A 86 5.66 17.50 -8.76
N VAL A 87 6.28 17.01 -9.85
CA VAL A 87 5.90 15.74 -10.48
C VAL A 87 5.87 14.58 -9.49
N THR A 88 6.75 14.54 -8.49
CA THR A 88 6.94 13.41 -7.57
C THR A 88 6.75 13.76 -6.10
N THR A 89 6.37 14.99 -5.77
CA THR A 89 6.17 15.42 -4.37
C THR A 89 4.88 16.19 -4.20
N CYS A 90 4.17 15.89 -3.13
CA CYS A 90 2.92 16.56 -2.78
C CYS A 90 3.12 18.03 -2.36
N PRO A 91 2.09 18.89 -2.58
CA PRO A 91 2.05 20.23 -2.01
C PRO A 91 2.16 20.23 -0.48
N PRO A 92 2.74 21.29 0.13
CA PRO A 92 2.76 21.45 1.57
C PRO A 92 1.35 21.38 2.19
N GLY A 93 1.20 20.66 3.31
CA GLY A 93 -0.08 20.50 4.00
C GLY A 93 -1.01 19.44 3.42
N THR A 94 -0.57 18.72 2.38
CA THR A 94 -1.26 17.52 1.88
C THR A 94 -0.49 16.26 2.25
N GLU A 95 -1.18 15.12 2.24
CA GLU A 95 -0.63 13.79 2.54
C GLU A 95 -0.62 12.94 1.26
N MET A 96 0.54 12.38 0.89
CA MET A 96 0.63 11.46 -0.24
C MET A 96 -0.10 10.14 0.07
N SER A 97 -0.92 9.67 -0.86
CA SER A 97 -1.63 8.41 -0.71
C SER A 97 -0.66 7.22 -0.68
N PRO A 98 -0.88 6.24 0.22
CA PRO A 98 -0.11 5.00 0.21
C PRO A 98 -0.62 4.00 -0.83
N LEU A 99 -1.81 4.24 -1.39
CA LEU A 99 -2.42 3.44 -2.46
C LEU A 99 -2.42 4.25 -3.75
N THR A 100 -2.27 3.56 -4.87
CA THR A 100 -2.01 4.16 -6.19
C THR A 100 -2.59 3.25 -7.26
N TRP A 101 -2.98 3.82 -8.40
CA TRP A 101 -3.06 3.09 -9.67
C TRP A 101 -1.74 3.26 -10.42
N VAL A 102 -1.53 2.42 -11.42
CA VAL A 102 -0.30 2.40 -12.21
C VAL A 102 -0.61 2.47 -13.70
N GLY A 103 0.11 3.34 -14.40
CA GLY A 103 0.11 3.40 -15.87
C GLY A 103 1.45 2.98 -16.47
N SER A 104 1.43 2.50 -17.71
CA SER A 104 2.60 2.16 -18.51
C SER A 104 2.83 3.19 -19.61
N CYS A 105 3.60 4.24 -19.30
CA CYS A 105 3.79 5.39 -20.18
C CYS A 105 5.06 5.28 -21.02
N LEU A 106 4.96 5.59 -22.32
CA LEU A 106 6.10 5.65 -23.23
C LEU A 106 6.90 6.94 -23.03
N ASN A 107 8.17 6.84 -22.66
CA ASN A 107 9.09 7.98 -22.68
C ASN A 107 9.56 8.22 -24.13
N PRO A 108 9.23 9.37 -24.76
CA PRO A 108 9.63 9.66 -26.14
C PRO A 108 11.15 9.81 -26.30
N THR A 109 11.86 10.07 -25.19
CA THR A 109 13.28 10.41 -25.21
C THR A 109 14.19 9.21 -25.43
N ASP A 110 13.80 8.05 -24.90
CA ASP A 110 14.55 6.80 -25.01
C ASP A 110 13.73 5.63 -25.60
N GLY A 111 12.45 5.86 -25.89
CA GLY A 111 11.55 4.88 -26.50
C GLY A 111 11.12 3.75 -25.57
N LYS A 112 11.37 3.83 -24.26
CA LYS A 112 11.00 2.79 -23.30
C LYS A 112 9.68 3.12 -22.61
N LYS A 113 8.93 2.08 -22.24
CA LYS A 113 7.77 2.23 -21.36
C LYS A 113 8.18 2.15 -19.90
N TYR A 114 7.69 3.06 -19.10
CA TYR A 114 7.90 3.12 -17.65
C TYR A 114 6.60 2.90 -16.91
N LEU A 115 6.70 2.20 -15.78
CA LEU A 115 5.61 2.10 -14.82
C LEU A 115 5.58 3.39 -14.00
N ILE A 116 4.47 4.11 -14.11
CA ILE A 116 4.18 5.33 -13.38
C ILE A 116 3.17 5.01 -12.30
N SER A 117 3.56 5.25 -11.05
CA SER A 117 2.68 5.21 -9.90
C SER A 117 2.05 6.59 -9.73
N TYR A 118 0.72 6.64 -9.82
CA TYR A 118 -0.04 7.86 -9.62
C TYR A 118 -0.54 7.91 -8.18
N ASN A 119 0.16 8.69 -7.36
CA ASN A 119 -0.22 8.90 -5.96
C ASN A 119 -0.98 10.21 -5.84
N ASP A 120 -2.14 10.15 -5.22
CA ASP A 120 -2.92 11.34 -4.89
C ASP A 120 -2.30 12.04 -3.68
N CYS A 121 -2.41 13.36 -3.67
CA CYS A 121 -2.15 14.19 -2.51
C CYS A 121 -3.49 14.57 -1.90
N CYS A 122 -3.61 14.35 -0.60
CA CYS A 122 -4.89 14.23 0.08
C CYS A 122 -4.97 15.15 1.30
N GLY A 123 -6.18 15.35 1.81
CA GLY A 123 -6.43 16.09 3.06
C GLY A 123 -6.58 17.61 2.92
N ALA A 124 -6.52 18.14 1.70
CA ALA A 124 -6.87 19.51 1.38
C ALA A 124 -7.88 19.55 0.24
N THR A 125 -8.64 20.64 0.13
CA THR A 125 -9.60 20.86 -0.96
C THR A 125 -8.91 20.76 -2.32
N SER A 126 -9.63 20.30 -3.33
CA SER A 126 -9.12 20.12 -4.69
C SER A 126 -8.41 21.36 -5.24
N CYS A 127 -7.27 21.14 -5.88
CA CYS A 127 -6.36 22.21 -6.31
C CYS A 127 -7.00 23.15 -7.35
N GLY A 128 -7.82 22.62 -8.27
CA GLY A 128 -8.61 23.44 -9.18
C GLY A 128 -7.86 24.03 -10.38
N VAL A 129 -6.58 23.70 -10.56
CA VAL A 129 -5.75 24.13 -11.71
C VAL A 129 -5.05 22.94 -12.35
N CYS A 130 -4.79 23.02 -13.66
CA CYS A 130 -4.18 21.94 -14.44
C CYS A 130 -4.94 20.61 -14.34
N LEU A 131 -6.25 20.65 -14.63
CA LEU A 131 -7.07 19.46 -14.74
C LEU A 131 -6.67 18.68 -16.00
N CYS A 132 -6.31 17.42 -15.82
CA CYS A 132 -5.93 16.49 -16.88
C CYS A 132 -6.73 15.19 -16.73
N GLY A 133 -7.06 14.56 -17.85
CA GLY A 133 -7.70 13.25 -17.90
C GLY A 133 -7.19 12.49 -19.11
N ARG A 134 -6.28 11.54 -18.89
CA ARG A 134 -5.70 10.68 -19.92
C ARG A 134 -5.83 9.23 -19.52
N ASN A 135 -6.23 8.41 -20.48
CA ASN A 135 -6.71 7.04 -20.26
C ASN A 135 -5.99 6.06 -21.19
N ASP A 136 -4.70 6.27 -21.46
CA ASP A 136 -3.97 5.52 -22.50
C ASP A 136 -3.91 4.01 -22.20
N ASP A 137 -3.88 3.63 -20.92
CA ASP A 137 -3.93 2.24 -20.45
C ASP A 137 -4.91 2.00 -19.28
N ASP A 138 -5.89 2.91 -19.12
CA ASP A 138 -6.95 2.80 -18.11
C ASP A 138 -7.84 1.57 -18.37
N LEU A 139 -8.24 0.92 -17.27
CA LEU A 139 -9.11 -0.25 -17.28
C LEU A 139 -10.30 -0.03 -16.33
N PRO A 140 -11.43 -0.76 -16.51
CA PRO A 140 -12.59 -0.60 -15.64
C PRO A 140 -12.30 -0.97 -14.17
N MET A 141 -13.14 -0.49 -13.25
CA MET A 141 -13.01 -0.62 -11.79
C MET A 141 -12.73 -2.04 -11.24
N TYR A 142 -13.07 -3.13 -11.94
CA TYR A 142 -12.70 -4.49 -11.52
C TYR A 142 -11.19 -4.80 -11.69
N ARG A 143 -10.45 -3.92 -12.37
CA ARG A 143 -8.99 -3.85 -12.46
C ARG A 143 -8.51 -2.57 -11.79
N ALA A 144 -8.81 -2.44 -10.50
CA ALA A 144 -8.51 -1.23 -9.72
C ALA A 144 -7.05 -0.78 -9.86
N ASP A 145 -6.09 -1.71 -9.94
CA ASP A 145 -4.66 -1.40 -10.15
C ASP A 145 -4.35 -0.52 -11.38
N LYS A 146 -5.28 -0.45 -12.33
CA LYS A 146 -5.19 0.34 -13.57
C LYS A 146 -6.43 1.21 -13.81
N ASN A 147 -7.22 1.52 -12.78
CA ASN A 147 -8.39 2.38 -12.92
C ASN A 147 -8.14 3.75 -12.27
N ASN A 148 -8.23 4.81 -13.07
CA ASN A 148 -8.00 6.18 -12.60
C ASN A 148 -9.25 6.90 -12.09
N ASP A 149 -10.46 6.33 -12.28
CA ASP A 149 -11.71 6.89 -11.75
C ASP A 149 -11.88 6.71 -10.22
N ILE A 150 -11.02 5.92 -9.58
CA ILE A 150 -11.04 5.69 -8.12
C ILE A 150 -10.33 6.84 -7.43
N ASN A 151 -10.91 7.37 -6.34
CA ASN A 151 -10.18 8.26 -5.45
C ASN A 151 -9.16 7.45 -4.62
N TRP A 152 -7.87 7.63 -4.90
CA TRP A 152 -6.78 6.86 -4.30
C TRP A 152 -6.28 7.43 -2.98
N CYS A 153 -6.94 8.46 -2.43
CA CYS A 153 -6.71 8.92 -1.05
C CYS A 153 -7.13 7.92 0.04
N LEU A 154 -7.65 6.75 -0.34
CA LEU A 154 -7.93 5.64 0.59
C LEU A 154 -6.65 5.25 1.35
N GLY A 155 -6.74 5.22 2.67
CA GLY A 155 -5.62 4.88 3.56
C GLY A 155 -4.79 6.08 4.06
N THR A 156 -5.13 7.30 3.65
CA THR A 156 -4.62 8.54 4.27
C THR A 156 -5.46 8.98 5.47
N GLY A 157 -5.04 10.02 6.18
CA GLY A 157 -5.84 10.64 7.25
C GLY A 157 -7.15 11.29 6.77
N SER A 158 -7.29 11.58 5.47
CA SER A 158 -8.49 12.20 4.90
C SER A 158 -8.65 11.86 3.41
N ILE A 159 -9.82 11.38 3.03
CA ILE A 159 -10.15 11.00 1.65
C ILE A 159 -10.36 12.18 0.69
N VAL A 160 -10.15 13.42 1.15
CA VAL A 160 -10.35 14.62 0.32
C VAL A 160 -9.20 14.75 -0.68
N TYR A 161 -9.51 14.64 -1.96
CA TYR A 161 -8.56 14.73 -3.06
C TYR A 161 -8.11 16.18 -3.34
N ASN A 162 -6.79 16.41 -3.43
CA ASN A 162 -6.19 17.68 -3.82
C ASN A 162 -5.68 17.68 -5.27
N CYS A 163 -4.71 16.81 -5.57
CA CYS A 163 -3.99 16.70 -6.85
C CYS A 163 -3.33 15.32 -6.96
N THR A 164 -2.74 14.99 -8.12
CA THR A 164 -2.06 13.71 -8.38
C THR A 164 -0.60 13.94 -8.80
N THR A 165 0.30 13.08 -8.30
CA THR A 165 1.72 12.99 -8.66
C THR A 165 1.97 11.83 -9.63
N ALA A 166 3.13 11.77 -10.29
CA ALA A 166 3.51 10.76 -11.27
C ALA A 166 4.94 10.25 -11.03
N LEU A 167 5.07 9.24 -10.16
CA LEU A 167 6.35 8.67 -9.75
C LEU A 167 6.76 7.54 -10.68
N VAL A 168 7.99 7.56 -11.20
CA VAL A 168 8.54 6.43 -11.93
C VAL A 168 8.96 5.36 -10.92
N ILE A 169 8.37 4.17 -11.02
CA ILE A 169 8.66 3.03 -10.13
C ILE A 169 9.45 1.91 -10.82
N GLY A 170 9.55 1.93 -12.15
CA GLY A 170 10.34 0.96 -12.91
C GLY A 170 10.13 1.03 -14.42
N ILE A 171 10.80 0.15 -15.16
CA ILE A 171 10.58 -0.06 -16.60
C ILE A 171 9.48 -1.10 -16.77
N SER A 172 8.50 -0.82 -17.63
CA SER A 172 7.49 -1.81 -18.01
C SER A 172 8.16 -2.87 -18.88
N LEU A 173 8.11 -4.12 -18.44
CA LEU A 173 8.48 -5.24 -19.30
C LEU A 173 7.36 -5.39 -20.34
N ASP A 174 7.72 -5.37 -21.62
CA ASP A 174 6.74 -5.57 -22.70
C ASP A 174 6.00 -6.89 -22.47
N GLU A 175 4.66 -6.85 -22.38
CA GLU A 175 3.86 -8.01 -22.78
C GLU A 175 3.94 -8.06 -24.31
N SER A 176 4.94 -8.78 -24.82
CA SER A 176 4.92 -9.26 -26.19
C SER A 176 3.60 -10.01 -26.40
N LYS A 177 2.65 -9.38 -27.10
CA LYS A 177 1.49 -10.07 -27.65
C LYS A 177 1.93 -11.06 -28.73
#